data_AF-A0A519X260-F1
#
_entry.id   AF-A0A519X260-F1
#
_cell.length_a   1.000
_cell.length_b   1.000
_cell.length_c   1.000
_cell.angle_alpha   90.00
_cell.angle_beta   90.00
_cell.angle_gamma   90.00
#
_symmetry.space_group_name_H-M   'P 1'
#
loop_
_entity.id
_entity.type
_entity.pdbx_description
1 polymer ?
#
loop_
_entity_poly.entity_id
_entity_poly.type
_entity_poly.pdbx_seq_one_letter_code
_entity_poly.pdbx_strand_id
1 'polypeptide(L)' 'ALTSAVHPDGKLGYVQKVGDQPGTAGYESTNVYGVGAFLLAGSELYQLIKK' A
#
# COMPACT_ATOMS: atom_id res chain seq x y z
N ALA A 1 -9.59 1.95 5.30
CA ALA A 1 -9.54 1.42 3.92
C ALA A 1 -8.11 0.99 3.53
N LEU A 2 -7.10 1.88 3.51
CA LEU A 2 -5.72 1.46 3.20
C LEU A 2 -5.14 0.46 4.22
N THR A 3 -5.41 0.65 5.50
CA THR A 3 -4.94 -0.27 6.55
C THR A 3 -5.51 -1.69 6.44
N SER A 4 -6.70 -1.87 5.83
CA SER A 4 -7.26 -3.22 5.62
C SER A 4 -6.66 -3.96 4.42
N ALA A 5 -5.81 -3.29 3.62
CA ALA A 5 -5.00 -3.94 2.59
C ALA A 5 -3.69 -4.51 3.15
N VAL A 6 -3.37 -4.25 4.43
CA VAL A 6 -2.24 -4.88 5.12
C VAL A 6 -2.70 -6.21 5.68
N HIS A 7 -2.00 -7.27 5.29
CA HIS A 7 -2.26 -8.63 5.71
C HIS A 7 -1.81 -8.85 7.17
N PRO A 8 -2.23 -9.95 7.83
CA PRO A 8 -1.83 -10.23 9.21
C PRO A 8 -0.32 -10.34 9.45
N ASP A 9 0.46 -10.69 8.42
CA ASP A 9 1.92 -10.80 8.47
C ASP A 9 2.65 -9.49 8.14
N GLY A 10 1.91 -8.40 7.89
CA GLY A 10 2.45 -7.10 7.54
C GLY A 10 2.67 -6.86 6.05
N LYS A 11 2.39 -7.84 5.18
CA LYS A 11 2.45 -7.65 3.72
C LYS A 11 1.36 -6.68 3.27
N LEU A 12 1.74 -5.69 2.46
CA LEU A 12 0.77 -4.85 1.76
C LEU A 12 0.32 -5.54 0.47
N GLY A 13 -0.95 -5.93 0.42
CA GLY A 13 -1.61 -6.50 -0.74
C GLY A 13 -2.18 -5.47 -1.71
N TYR A 14 -2.85 -5.95 -2.76
CA TYR A 14 -3.56 -5.12 -3.74
C TYR A 14 -2.71 -4.03 -4.42
N VAL A 15 -1.40 -4.26 -4.57
CA VAL A 15 -0.51 -3.38 -5.32
C VAL A 15 -0.40 -3.91 -6.76
N GLN A 16 -0.91 -3.12 -7.71
CA GLN A 16 -0.74 -3.41 -9.13
C GLN A 16 0.75 -3.47 -9.49
N LYS A 17 1.18 -4.51 -10.22
CA LYS A 17 2.55 -4.64 -10.74
C LYS A 17 2.82 -3.67 -11.89
N VAL A 18 4.10 -3.42 -12.16
CA VAL A 18 4.52 -2.67 -13.35
C VAL A 18 4.10 -3.42 -14.61
N GLY A 19 3.50 -2.69 -15.55
CA GLY A 19 3.05 -3.18 -16.83
C GLY A 19 2.78 -2.01 -17.77
N ASP A 20 2.54 -2.33 -19.04
CA ASP A 20 2.21 -1.38 -20.11
C ASP A 20 0.72 -0.99 -20.14
N GLN A 21 -0.11 -1.70 -19.38
CA GLN A 21 -1.55 -1.49 -19.29
C GLN A 21 -2.07 -1.78 -17.87
N PRO A 22 -3.29 -1.31 -17.52
CA PRO A 22 -3.94 -1.68 -16.26
C PRO A 22 -4.01 -3.20 -16.08
N GLY A 23 -3.55 -3.65 -14.92
CA GLY A 23 -3.49 -5.08 -14.57
C GLY A 23 -4.23 -5.39 -13.28
N THR A 24 -4.37 -6.68 -12.97
CA THR A 24 -5.00 -7.13 -11.73
C THR A 24 -4.15 -6.78 -10.51
N ALA A 25 -4.80 -6.20 -9.50
CA ALA A 25 -4.25 -6.01 -8.17
C ALA A 25 -5.06 -6.87 -7.17
N GLY A 26 -4.64 -8.12 -6.98
CA GLY A 26 -5.30 -9.05 -6.06
C GLY A 26 -4.72 -9.00 -4.64
N TYR A 27 -5.33 -9.75 -3.72
CA TYR A 27 -4.90 -9.85 -2.31
C TYR A 27 -3.39 -10.05 -2.19
N GLU A 28 -2.81 -11.03 -2.89
CA GLU A 28 -1.37 -11.32 -2.82
C GLU A 28 -0.46 -10.39 -3.63
N SER A 29 -1.01 -9.48 -4.43
CA SER A 29 -0.20 -8.60 -5.29
C SER A 29 0.49 -7.52 -4.47
N THR A 30 1.82 -7.47 -4.54
CA THR A 30 2.63 -6.50 -3.80
C THR A 30 3.78 -5.98 -4.67
N ASN A 31 4.30 -4.81 -4.30
CA ASN A 31 5.54 -4.27 -4.83
C ASN A 31 6.16 -3.27 -3.84
N VAL A 32 7.48 -3.11 -3.88
CA VAL A 32 8.25 -2.24 -2.96
C VAL A 32 7.81 -0.78 -3.04
N TYR A 33 7.44 -0.29 -4.23
CA TYR A 33 6.93 1.08 -4.37
C TYR A 33 5.57 1.28 -3.70
N GLY A 34 4.73 0.24 -3.67
CA GLY A 34 3.44 0.29 -2.98
C GLY A 34 3.62 0.40 -1.48
N VAL A 35 4.56 -0.37 -0.92
CA VAL A 35 4.93 -0.29 0.51
C VAL A 35 5.48 1.10 0.83
N GLY A 36 6.38 1.64 0.00
CA GLY A 36 6.89 3.00 0.15
C GLY A 36 5.78 4.06 0.17
N ALA A 37 4.84 3.99 -0.79
CA ALA A 37 3.70 4.90 -0.86
C ALA A 37 2.79 4.80 0.37
N PHE A 38 2.56 3.59 0.87
CA PHE A 38 1.79 3.36 2.10
C PHE A 38 2.45 4.01 3.32
N LEU A 39 3.77 3.87 3.47
CA LEU A 39 4.52 4.49 4.57
C LEU A 39 4.50 6.03 4.49
N LEU A 40 4.63 6.60 3.28
CA LEU A 40 4.52 8.05 3.08
C LEU A 40 3.13 8.58 3.44
N ALA A 41 2.06 7.87 3.05
CA ALA A 41 0.71 8.25 3.44
C ALA A 41 0.53 8.20 4.98
N GLY A 42 1.07 7.16 5.62
CA GLY A 42 1.06 7.02 7.08
C GLY A 42 1.84 8.13 7.79
N SER A 43 3.00 8.54 7.27
CA SER A 43 3.82 9.60 7.88
C SER A 43 3.13 10.96 7.86
N GLU A 44 2.44 11.30 6.76
CA GLU A 44 1.68 12.54 6.67
C GLU A 44 0.42 12.52 7.55
N LEU A 45 -0.31 11.40 7.58
CA LEU A 45 -1.45 11.25 8.48
C LEU A 45 -1.04 11.37 9.95
N TYR A 46 0.08 10.75 10.33
CA TYR A 46 0.59 10.84 11.69
C TYR A 46 0.93 12.29 12.08
N GLN A 47 1.59 13.04 11.20
CA GLN A 47 1.88 14.46 11.42
C GLN A 47 0.59 15.29 11.50
N LEU A 48 -0.40 15.03 10.65
CA LEU A 48 -1.68 15.73 10.64
C LEU A 48 -2.45 15.53 11.96
N ILE A 49 -2.47 14.31 12.49
CA ILE A 49 -3.21 13.96 13.72
C ILE A 49 -2.46 14.39 14.98
N LYS A 50 -1.12 14.50 14.94
CA LYS A 50 -0.30 14.97 16.06
C LYS A 50 -0.22 16.49 16.22
N LYS A 51 -0.68 17.25 15.24
CA LYS A 51 -0.92 18.69 15.37
C LYS A 51 -2.20 18.94 16.17
#